data_AF-A0A9W6KZY3-F1
#
_entry.id   AF-A0A9W6KZY3-F1
#
_cell.length_a   1.000
_cell.length_b   1.000
_cell.length_c   1.000
_cell.angle_alpha   90.00
_cell.angle_beta   90.00
_cell.angle_gamma   90.00
#
_symmetry.space_group_name_H-M   'P 1'
#
loop_
_entity.id
_entity.type
_entity.pdbx_description
1 polymer ?
#
loop_
_entity_poly.entity_id
_entity_poly.type
_entity_poly.pdbx_seq_one_letter_code
_entity_poly.pdbx_strand_id
1 'polypeptide(L)' 'MEVGIRVTTENLTDQTVRHTNSCYFTMVAMDADKNPVAVRPLTPDTPDEKRRWAEAELRRAERRSTP' A
#
# COMPACT_ATOMS: atom_id res chain seq x y z
N MET A 1 -7.43 -0.45 5.31
CA MET A 1 -6.80 -0.97 4.06
C MET A 1 -5.50 -0.22 3.84
N GLU A 2 -4.40 -0.88 3.46
CA GLU A 2 -3.15 -0.21 3.09
C GLU A 2 -2.89 -0.38 1.58
N VAL A 3 -2.44 0.69 0.92
CA VAL A 3 -2.12 0.70 -0.51
C VAL A 3 -0.67 1.13 -0.68
N GLY A 4 0.16 0.24 -1.21
CA GLY A 4 1.55 0.53 -1.56
C GLY A 4 1.66 1.07 -3.00
N ILE A 5 2.34 2.19 -3.17
CA ILE A 5 2.53 2.85 -4.46
C ILE A 5 4.03 2.93 -4.76
N ARG A 6 4.41 2.50 -5.96
CA ARG A 6 5.77 2.65 -6.50
C ARG A 6 5.71 3.61 -7.69
N VAL A 7 6.32 4.77 -7.53
CA VAL A 7 6.46 5.77 -8.59
C VAL A 7 7.81 5.57 -9.28
N THR A 8 7.77 5.47 -10.60
CA THR A 8 8.96 5.41 -11.47
C THR A 8 8.88 6.50 -12.51
N THR A 9 10.03 7.04 -12.88
CA THR A 9 10.18 7.91 -14.04
C THR A 9 10.89 7.13 -15.15
N GLU A 10 10.50 7.38 -16.39
CA GLU A 10 11.08 6.74 -17.56
C GLU A 10 11.63 7.82 -18.51
N ASN A 11 12.86 7.62 -18.96
CA ASN A 11 13.46 8.41 -20.02
C ASN A 11 13.36 7.62 -21.33
N LEU A 12 12.53 8.12 -22.25
CA LEU A 12 12.24 7.47 -23.52
C LEU A 12 13.41 7.50 -24.50
N THR A 13 14.27 8.51 -24.43
CA THR A 13 15.44 8.65 -25.30
C THR A 13 16.51 7.64 -24.91
N ASP A 14 16.78 7.52 -23.61
CA ASP A 14 17.83 6.65 -23.07
C ASP A 14 17.31 5.25 -22.74
N GLN A 15 16.00 5.00 -22.88
CA GLN A 15 15.31 3.76 -22.50
C GLN A 15 15.60 3.31 -21.06
N THR A 16 15.70 4.27 -20.13
CA THR A 16 16.00 4.00 -18.72
C THR A 16 14.79 4.25 -17.82
N VAL A 17 14.57 3.35 -16.86
CA VAL A 17 13.53 3.49 -15.82
C VAL A 17 14.19 3.67 -14.46
N ARG A 18 13.84 4.75 -13.76
CA ARG A 18 14.37 5.07 -12.45
C ARG A 18 13.27 5.09 -11.40
N HIS A 19 13.57 4.56 -10.22
CA HIS A 19 12.70 4.69 -9.05
C HIS A 19 12.72 6.11 -8.49
N THR A 20 11.53 6.68 -8.25
CA THR A 20 11.38 8.02 -7.69
C THR A 20 10.96 7.95 -6.23
N ASN A 21 9.88 7.24 -5.94
CA ASN A 21 9.31 7.20 -4.60
C ASN A 21 8.52 5.90 -4.39
N SER A 22 8.64 5.32 -3.20
CA SER A 22 7.70 4.32 -2.71
C SER A 22 6.98 4.89 -1.49
N CYS A 23 5.66 4.76 -1.45
CA CYS A 23 4.85 5.25 -0.33
C CYS A 23 3.69 4.31 -0.02
N TYR A 24 3.12 4.45 1.17
CA TYR A 24 2.05 3.61 1.69
C TYR A 24 0.93 4.46 2.26
N PHE A 25 -0.29 4.28 1.74
CA PHE A 25 -1.49 5.01 2.18
C PHE A 25 -2.41 4.12 2.99
N THR A 26 -3.01 4.68 4.04
CA THR A 26 -4.12 4.03 4.74
C THR A 26 -5.43 4.59 4.27
N MET A 27 -6.29 3.70 3.76
CA MET A 27 -7.60 4.04 3.25
C MET A 27 -8.68 3.42 4.14
N VAL A 28 -9.78 4.15 4.30
CA VAL A 28 -11.01 3.73 5.00
C VAL A 28 -12.15 3.79 3.99
N ALA A 29 -12.86 2.67 3.81
CA ALA A 29 -14.05 2.65 2.97
C ALA A 29 -15.22 3.26 3.74
N MET A 30 -15.99 4.12 3.08
CA MET A 30 -17.15 4.81 3.64
C MET A 30 -18.38 4.54 2.76
N ASP A 31 -19.56 4.47 3.36
CA ASP A 31 -20.83 4.46 2.63
C ASP A 31 -21.27 5.87 2.18
N ALA A 32 -22.44 5.97 1.56
CA ALA A 32 -23.02 7.25 1.11
C ALA A 32 -23.30 8.22 2.27
N ASP A 33 -23.54 7.69 3.47
CA ASP A 33 -23.82 8.45 4.69
C ASP A 33 -22.56 8.75 5.51
N LYS A 34 -21.37 8.47 4.94
CA LYS A 34 -20.03 8.65 5.54
C LYS A 34 -19.73 7.75 6.75
N ASN A 35 -20.43 6.64 6.90
CA ASN A 35 -20.08 5.65 7.92
C ASN A 35 -19.01 4.69 7.40
N PRO A 36 -18.04 4.27 8.24
CA PRO A 36 -17.06 3.27 7.86
C PRO A 36 -17.72 1.92 7.55
N VAL A 37 -17.35 1.34 6.40
CA VAL A 37 -17.84 0.01 5.99
C VAL A 37 -16.73 -1.02 5.99
N ALA A 38 -17.10 -2.26 6.32
CA ALA A 38 -16.18 -3.38 6.30
C ALA A 38 -15.70 -3.67 4.87
N VAL A 39 -14.38 -3.76 4.70
CA VAL A 39 -13.76 -4.17 3.44
C VAL A 39 -13.42 -5.65 3.52
N ARG A 40 -13.60 -6.38 2.42
CA ARG A 40 -13.22 -7.79 2.33
C ARG A 40 -11.74 -7.96 2.68
N PRO A 41 -11.37 -8.94 3.52
CA PRO A 41 -9.97 -9.26 3.77
C PRO A 41 -9.25 -9.69 2.50
N LEU A 42 -8.00 -9.26 2.34
CA LEU A 42 -7.12 -9.70 1.27
C LEU A 42 -6.35 -10.95 1.74
N THR A 43 -6.34 -11.99 0.91
CA THR A 43 -5.55 -13.20 1.12
C THR A 43 -4.39 -13.20 0.11
N PRO A 44 -3.13 -13.05 0.54
CA PRO A 44 -1.97 -13.07 -0.34
C PRO A 44 -1.67 -14.47 -0.88
N ASP A 45 -1.56 -14.62 -2.20
CA ASP A 45 -1.33 -15.92 -2.84
C ASP A 45 0.14 -16.08 -3.25
N THR A 46 0.70 -15.05 -3.88
CA THR A 46 2.08 -15.08 -4.38
C THR A 46 3.12 -14.79 -3.29
N PRO A 47 4.38 -15.24 -3.45
CA PRO A 47 5.44 -14.92 -2.49
C PRO A 47 5.64 -13.42 -2.27
N ASP A 48 5.53 -12.62 -3.32
CA ASP A 48 5.68 -11.16 -3.25
C ASP A 48 4.53 -10.50 -2.48
N GLU A 49 3.29 -10.96 -2.68
CA GLU A 49 2.14 -10.47 -1.91
C GLU A 49 2.28 -10.82 -0.45
N LYS A 50 2.72 -12.05 -0.12
CA LYS A 50 2.97 -12.49 1.27
C LYS A 50 4.04 -11.64 1.94
N ARG A 51 5.13 -11.36 1.22
CA ARG A 51 6.18 -10.45 1.69
C ARG A 51 5.64 -9.05 1.97
N ARG A 52 4.94 -8.44 1.01
CA ARG A 52 4.33 -7.10 1.16
C ARG A 52 3.31 -7.06 2.30
N TRP A 53 2.56 -8.14 2.50
CA TRP A 53 1.60 -8.28 3.59
C TRP A 53 2.29 -8.27 4.96
N ALA A 54 3.35 -9.07 5.13
CA ALA A 54 4.14 -9.09 6.36
C ALA A 54 4.75 -7.70 6.67
N GLU A 55 5.31 -7.03 5.66
CA GLU A 55 5.84 -5.67 5.82
C GLU A 55 4.74 -4.64 6.18
N ALA A 56 3.52 -4.80 5.66
CA ALA A 56 2.38 -3.93 5.97
C ALA A 56 1.92 -4.08 7.42
N GLU A 57 1.93 -5.30 7.96
CA GLU A 57 1.59 -5.55 9.37
C GLU A 57 2.58 -4.87 10.32
N LEU A 58 3.88 -4.87 9.99
CA LEU A 58 4.90 -4.13 10.75
C LEU A 58 4.63 -2.62 10.74
N ARG A 59 4.46 -2.02 9.55
CA ARG A 59 4.12 -0.59 9.40
C ARG A 59 2.84 -0.22 10.15
N ARG A 60 1.86 -1.11 10.16
CA ARG A 60 0.60 -0.90 10.88
C ARG A 60 0.79 -0.95 12.39
N ALA A 61 1.64 -1.85 12.89
CA ALA A 61 1.98 -1.91 14.31
C ALA A 61 2.69 -0.62 14.77
N GLU A 62 3.67 -0.15 14.00
CA GLU A 62 4.39 1.11 14.27
C GLU A 62 3.42 2.30 14.34
N ARG A 63 2.54 2.47 13.35
CA ARG A 63 1.55 3.55 13.33
C ARG A 63 0.57 3.54 14.49
N ARG A 64 0.26 2.38 15.07
CA ARG A 64 -0.60 2.29 16.26
C ARG A 64 0.15 2.56 17.56
N SER A 65 1.49 2.40 17.55
CA SER A 65 2.32 2.57 18.73
C SER A 65 2.73 4.02 19.00
N THR A 66 2.64 4.88 17.99
CA THR A 66 2.89 6.33 18.13
C THR A 66 1.54 7.05 18.33
N PRO A 67 1.30 7.66 19.51
CA PRO A 67 0.07 8.41 19.80
C PRO A 67 0.01 9.78 19.10
#